data_AF-A0A1S3K796-F1
#
_entry.id   AF-A0A1S3K796-F1
#
_cell.length_a   1.000
_cell.length_b   1.000
_cell.length_c   1.000
_cell.angle_alpha   90.00
_cell.angle_beta   90.00
_cell.angle_gamma   90.00
#
_symmetry.space_group_name_H-M   'P 1'
#
loop_
_entity.id
_entity.type
_entity.pdbx_description
1 polymer ?
#
loop_
_entity_poly.entity_id
_entity_poly.type
_entity_poly.pdbx_seq_one_letter_code
_entity_poly.pdbx_strand_id
1 'polypeptide(L)'
;MVNIEVWMPAGFNMEPWADNDHVKDCGPLGPVGRYGWYLPNFFVKQNWIQRNLITDHWRALQSSSVTRLLDLSDARNELLNLVRKTETLGKEESGYYCSAPYCSQGQYSGATCGSEPCAVLVSDSVDSDMDTLKNQIDNLNLSVKVAWVGKRLERFVHQRTIKGKPTLFFHFTPSELTASNNYTNIKFPRCTRYLEHPIDCDFEINQLSKVVWPKLEKDAEPAFHVIQKMTFTQQQYMELLQDFEHIDVHFNGAYQEVACQWVKKNSHIWSQWIPENLANKTKIYLGGMFSLSRRHYFAPGVYVASKMAADLINNDTSLLKNYKLEVVKIDTKCGLKEGQKAFIEMHYNSTYKLAGILGPDCADIVRPIARLTTTYDTVMISFSAGSIHLGNRLHYPYFFRTIPPVSEYSNVYAELFKLLDWQQVAVLTYEKAEEYLSLDNPIKIVYEKKIPADRSKRNIPMMLEEIKSKNGRIIIGTFYEMTIAQDVMCEAYRKDMTAFKGFQWFLTGYLGEEWWDTDYYRDRDKTVCTTKEMLEAVNGSISINHAMYDRDDVKVVGNMTVAKWKKELERHLGQHKRYKDNPHVTYAYDAVWVYGKALDSLLSKSPAVLGDLTNKENAK
;
A
#
# COMPACT_ATOMS: atom_id res chain seq x y z
N MET A 1 -0.33 14.97 -4.06
CA MET A 1 0.78 15.95 -4.01
C MET A 1 0.91 16.44 -2.58
N VAL A 2 2.13 16.59 -2.08
CA VAL A 2 2.45 17.17 -0.77
C VAL A 2 3.48 18.25 -1.02
N ASN A 3 3.23 19.47 -0.56
CA ASN A 3 4.22 20.53 -0.56
C ASN A 3 4.27 21.15 0.83
N ILE A 4 5.41 21.04 1.50
CA ILE A 4 5.64 21.52 2.86
C ILE A 4 6.41 22.85 2.89
N GLU A 5 6.72 23.41 1.71
CA GLU A 5 7.57 24.59 1.56
C GLU A 5 6.87 25.66 0.70
N VAL A 6 5.64 26.03 1.08
CA VAL A 6 4.90 27.10 0.40
C VAL A 6 5.02 28.39 1.20
N TRP A 7 5.80 29.34 0.70
CA TRP A 7 5.88 30.70 1.25
C TRP A 7 4.64 31.49 0.85
N MET A 8 3.87 31.96 1.84
CA MET A 8 2.68 32.77 1.61
C MET A 8 2.70 34.05 2.44
N PRO A 9 2.18 35.17 1.91
CA PRO A 9 1.97 36.37 2.69
C PRO A 9 1.11 36.11 3.92
N ALA A 10 1.38 36.83 5.01
CA ALA A 10 0.53 36.77 6.19
C ALA A 10 -0.93 37.13 5.85
N GLY A 11 -1.87 36.20 6.06
CA GLY A 11 -3.29 36.40 5.78
C GLY A 11 -3.72 36.12 4.33
N PHE A 12 -2.89 35.46 3.52
CA PHE A 12 -3.25 35.02 2.17
C PHE A 12 -4.52 34.13 2.18
N ASN A 13 -5.50 34.46 1.32
CA ASN A 13 -6.75 33.70 1.25
C ASN A 13 -6.59 32.46 0.36
N MET A 14 -6.61 31.27 0.97
CA MET A 14 -6.54 29.98 0.26
C MET A 14 -7.90 29.40 -0.18
N GLU A 15 -9.02 30.01 0.21
CA GLU A 15 -10.38 29.55 -0.14
C GLU A 15 -10.57 29.22 -1.63
N PRO A 16 -10.08 30.03 -2.60
CA PRO A 16 -10.29 29.74 -4.02
C PRO A 16 -9.72 28.38 -4.50
N TRP A 17 -8.68 27.88 -3.82
CA TRP A 17 -8.07 26.58 -4.12
C TRP A 17 -8.61 25.45 -3.24
N ALA A 18 -9.10 25.79 -2.03
CA ALA A 18 -9.69 24.84 -1.09
C ALA A 18 -11.11 24.41 -1.52
N ASP A 19 -11.91 25.33 -2.07
CA ASP A 19 -13.32 25.10 -2.42
C ASP A 19 -13.54 24.09 -3.55
N ASN A 20 -12.49 23.76 -4.33
CA ASN A 20 -12.55 22.84 -5.46
C ASN A 20 -11.93 21.45 -5.16
N ASP A 21 -11.68 21.11 -3.88
CA ASP A 21 -11.02 19.86 -3.47
C ASP A 21 -9.65 19.62 -4.14
N HIS A 22 -8.98 20.69 -4.58
CA HIS A 22 -7.66 20.60 -5.22
C HIS A 22 -6.54 20.63 -4.18
N VAL A 23 -6.67 21.46 -3.15
CA VAL A 23 -5.64 21.70 -2.15
C VAL A 23 -6.27 21.80 -0.77
N LYS A 24 -5.64 21.19 0.23
CA LYS A 24 -5.98 21.32 1.65
C LYS A 24 -4.82 21.98 2.38
N ASP A 25 -5.11 23.07 3.07
CA ASP A 25 -4.16 23.74 3.95
C ASP A 25 -3.96 22.93 5.24
N CYS A 26 -2.71 22.61 5.55
CA CYS A 26 -2.29 21.93 6.77
C CYS A 26 -1.71 22.90 7.81
N GLY A 27 -1.85 24.20 7.58
CA GLY A 27 -1.39 25.27 8.44
C GLY A 27 0.11 25.53 8.30
N PRO A 28 0.65 26.41 9.16
CA PRO A 28 2.02 26.85 9.07
C PRO A 28 3.00 25.75 9.46
N LEU A 29 4.13 25.71 8.75
CA LEU A 29 5.31 24.93 9.14
C LEU A 29 6.04 25.61 10.31
N GLY A 30 5.95 26.93 10.45
CA GLY A 30 6.46 27.68 11.60
C GLY A 30 7.44 28.80 11.23
N PRO A 31 8.47 28.56 10.39
CA PRO A 31 9.40 29.62 9.99
C PRO A 31 8.68 30.77 9.28
N VAL A 32 9.14 31.99 9.58
CA VAL A 32 8.74 33.20 8.85
C VAL A 32 9.93 33.71 8.08
N GLY A 33 9.65 34.33 6.95
CA GLY A 33 10.66 34.84 6.05
C GLY A 33 10.21 36.08 5.31
N ARG A 34 11.18 36.80 4.76
CA ARG A 34 10.93 37.99 3.95
C ARG A 34 12.12 38.27 3.07
N TYR A 35 11.87 38.94 1.95
CA TYR A 35 12.94 39.53 1.16
C TYR A 35 13.56 40.73 1.90
N GLY A 36 14.77 41.09 1.50
CA GLY A 36 15.45 42.25 2.05
C GLY A 36 16.77 42.54 1.35
N TRP A 37 17.30 43.71 1.67
CA TRP A 37 18.63 44.13 1.24
C TRP A 37 19.58 43.93 2.41
N TYR A 38 20.76 43.40 2.16
CA TYR A 38 21.67 42.95 3.21
C TYR A 38 23.08 43.49 3.03
N LEU A 39 23.73 43.77 4.16
CA LEU A 39 25.14 44.13 4.25
C LEU A 39 25.85 43.25 5.27
N PRO A 40 27.15 42.94 5.11
CA PRO A 40 27.88 42.19 6.12
C PRO A 40 27.94 42.93 7.46
N ASN A 41 27.77 42.19 8.55
CA ASN A 41 27.79 42.73 9.92
C ASN A 41 29.08 43.49 10.23
N PHE A 42 30.22 43.02 9.73
CA PHE A 42 31.50 43.70 9.94
C PHE A 42 31.51 45.08 9.32
N PHE A 43 30.91 45.24 8.13
CA PHE A 43 30.87 46.52 7.42
C PHE A 43 30.01 47.53 8.16
N VAL A 44 28.81 47.11 8.61
CA VAL A 44 27.90 47.96 9.38
C VAL A 44 28.56 48.40 10.70
N LYS A 45 29.11 47.45 11.47
CA LYS A 45 29.76 47.74 12.75
C LYS A 45 30.98 48.65 12.61
N GLN A 46 31.84 48.40 11.62
CA GLN A 46 33.05 49.20 11.41
C GLN A 46 32.72 50.65 11.04
N ASN A 47 31.78 50.88 10.12
CA ASN A 47 31.40 52.23 9.71
C ASN A 47 30.66 53.01 10.81
N TRP A 48 29.85 52.33 11.63
CA TRP A 48 29.25 52.94 12.82
C TRP A 48 30.32 53.36 13.83
N ILE A 49 31.21 52.45 14.23
CA ILE A 49 32.19 52.69 15.29
C ILE A 49 33.27 53.70 14.84
N GLN A 50 33.78 53.57 13.61
CA GLN A 50 34.95 54.34 13.18
C GLN A 50 34.59 55.66 12.50
N ARG A 51 33.40 55.75 11.89
CA ARG A 51 33.01 56.88 11.04
C ARG A 51 31.70 57.54 11.47
N ASN A 52 31.03 57.00 12.50
CA ASN A 52 29.68 57.41 12.91
C ASN A 52 28.68 57.41 11.73
N LEU A 53 28.86 56.47 10.79
CA LEU A 53 28.04 56.35 9.58
C LEU A 53 27.01 55.25 9.77
N ILE A 54 25.73 55.60 9.60
CA ILE A 54 24.62 54.64 9.55
C ILE A 54 24.56 54.07 8.14
N THR A 55 24.81 52.77 7.99
CA THR A 55 24.83 52.07 6.69
C THR A 55 23.70 51.05 6.52
N ASP A 56 22.98 50.73 7.59
CA ASP A 56 21.90 49.74 7.66
C ASP A 56 20.49 50.37 7.51
N HIS A 57 20.42 51.58 6.94
CA HIS A 57 19.17 52.28 6.65
C HIS A 57 19.16 52.73 5.19
N TRP A 58 18.03 52.59 4.49
CA TRP A 58 17.93 52.84 3.04
C TRP A 58 18.47 54.21 2.59
N ARG A 59 18.20 55.28 3.37
CA ARG A 59 18.72 56.64 3.13
C ARG A 59 20.24 56.72 3.00
N ALA A 60 20.98 55.79 3.59
CA ALA A 60 22.43 55.74 3.46
C ALA A 60 22.85 55.59 1.98
N LEU A 61 22.04 54.92 1.16
CA LEU A 61 22.27 54.72 -0.28
C LEU A 61 21.95 55.96 -1.14
N GLN A 62 21.52 57.06 -0.52
CA GLN A 62 21.45 58.38 -1.16
C GLN A 62 22.74 59.17 -0.98
N SER A 63 23.65 58.75 -0.09
CA SER A 63 24.90 59.44 0.21
C SER A 63 26.06 58.88 -0.61
N SER A 64 26.74 59.74 -1.36
CA SER A 64 27.93 59.39 -2.15
C SER A 64 29.10 58.87 -1.30
N SER A 65 29.12 59.21 0.00
CA SER A 65 30.12 58.73 0.96
C SER A 65 29.93 57.24 1.31
N VAL A 66 28.69 56.74 1.26
CA VAL A 66 28.36 55.34 1.53
C VAL A 66 28.39 54.53 0.23
N THR A 67 27.81 55.05 -0.84
CA THR A 67 27.69 54.32 -2.11
C THR A 67 29.05 54.00 -2.72
N ARG A 68 30.04 54.88 -2.57
CA ARG A 68 31.43 54.64 -2.98
C ARG A 68 32.08 53.45 -2.26
N LEU A 69 31.65 53.13 -1.04
CA LEU A 69 32.18 51.98 -0.29
C LEU A 69 31.59 50.64 -0.77
N LEU A 70 30.55 50.70 -1.59
CA LEU A 70 29.76 49.56 -2.07
C LEU A 70 29.73 49.49 -3.60
N ASP A 71 30.63 50.20 -4.30
CA ASP A 71 30.64 50.31 -5.76
C ASP A 71 31.17 49.07 -6.50
N LEU A 72 31.69 48.09 -5.74
CA LEU A 72 32.32 46.86 -6.24
C LEU A 72 33.38 47.11 -7.31
N SER A 73 34.07 48.26 -7.27
CA SER A 73 35.15 48.60 -8.20
C SER A 73 36.29 47.58 -8.15
N ASP A 74 36.55 47.00 -6.97
CA ASP A 74 37.53 45.92 -6.76
C ASP A 74 37.15 44.58 -7.42
N ALA A 75 35.87 44.38 -7.74
CA ALA A 75 35.32 43.13 -8.28
C ALA A 75 34.69 43.29 -9.67
N ARG A 76 34.84 44.47 -10.31
CA ARG A 76 34.09 44.83 -11.53
C ARG A 76 34.16 43.77 -12.64
N ASN A 77 35.35 43.26 -12.93
CA ASN A 77 35.54 42.26 -13.98
C ASN A 77 34.94 40.89 -13.61
N GLU A 78 35.05 40.49 -12.34
CA GLU A 78 34.44 39.26 -11.84
C GLU A 78 32.92 39.33 -11.94
N LEU A 79 32.33 40.44 -11.48
CA LEU A 79 30.89 40.68 -11.53
C LEU A 79 30.37 40.70 -12.98
N LEU A 80 31.02 41.43 -13.89
CA LEU A 80 30.64 41.46 -15.31
C LEU A 80 30.74 40.09 -15.97
N ASN A 81 31.74 39.28 -15.60
CA ASN A 81 31.84 37.91 -16.10
C ASN A 81 30.72 37.01 -15.55
N LEU A 82 30.27 37.22 -14.31
CA LEU A 82 29.13 36.49 -13.76
C LEU A 82 27.84 36.85 -14.48
N VAL A 83 27.58 38.15 -14.70
CA VAL A 83 26.41 38.64 -15.44
C VAL A 83 26.44 38.18 -16.90
N ARG A 84 27.58 38.25 -17.60
CA ARG A 84 27.67 37.74 -18.99
C ARG A 84 27.44 36.24 -19.10
N LYS A 85 27.86 35.47 -18.09
CA LYS A 85 27.60 34.02 -18.09
C LYS A 85 26.11 33.71 -17.95
N THR A 86 25.27 34.62 -17.44
CA THR A 86 23.81 34.43 -17.44
C THR A 86 23.19 34.68 -18.81
N GLU A 87 23.80 35.53 -19.65
CA GLU A 87 23.41 35.77 -21.05
C GLU A 87 23.57 34.53 -21.94
N THR A 88 24.58 33.70 -21.67
CA THR A 88 24.95 32.54 -22.53
C THR A 88 24.20 31.24 -22.21
N LEU A 89 23.29 31.23 -21.23
CA LEU A 89 22.56 30.04 -20.80
C LEU A 89 21.26 29.88 -21.61
N GLY A 90 20.86 28.63 -21.90
CA GLY A 90 19.76 28.29 -22.81
C GLY A 90 18.35 28.71 -22.33
N LYS A 91 17.31 28.34 -23.09
CA LYS A 91 15.89 28.71 -22.88
C LYS A 91 15.32 28.44 -21.46
N GLU A 92 15.93 27.56 -20.67
CA GLU A 92 15.48 27.22 -19.31
C GLU A 92 16.01 28.18 -18.22
N GLU A 93 16.99 29.05 -18.52
CA GLU A 93 17.61 29.97 -17.55
C GLU A 93 17.68 31.43 -18.06
N SER A 94 16.80 31.81 -19.01
CA SER A 94 16.71 33.18 -19.54
C SER A 94 16.30 34.24 -18.52
N GLY A 95 15.83 33.84 -17.33
CA GLY A 95 15.34 34.70 -16.25
C GLY A 95 16.40 35.33 -15.35
N TYR A 96 17.69 35.26 -15.72
CA TYR A 96 18.82 35.75 -14.91
C TYR A 96 19.63 36.89 -15.56
N TYR A 97 19.29 37.29 -16.80
CA TYR A 97 19.96 38.37 -17.51
C TYR A 97 18.96 39.48 -17.85
N CYS A 98 19.23 40.72 -17.42
CA CYS A 98 18.32 41.82 -17.74
C CYS A 98 18.47 42.28 -19.20
N SER A 99 17.53 41.87 -20.04
CA SER A 99 17.43 42.29 -21.44
C SER A 99 16.48 43.47 -21.68
N ALA A 100 15.95 44.08 -20.62
CA ALA A 100 15.02 45.20 -20.73
C ALA A 100 15.70 46.44 -21.37
N PRO A 101 14.96 47.33 -22.07
CA PRO A 101 15.55 48.48 -22.77
C PRO A 101 16.31 49.47 -21.86
N TYR A 102 15.98 49.49 -20.57
CA TYR A 102 16.62 50.32 -19.55
C TYR A 102 17.79 49.62 -18.84
N CYS A 103 18.13 48.40 -19.24
CA CYS A 103 19.30 47.69 -18.76
C CYS A 103 20.47 47.84 -19.73
N SER A 104 21.67 47.96 -19.19
CA SER A 104 22.92 48.04 -19.95
C SER A 104 23.87 46.95 -19.46
N GLN A 105 24.32 46.08 -20.37
CA GLN A 105 25.18 44.93 -20.06
C GLN A 105 24.60 44.01 -18.96
N GLY A 106 23.28 43.79 -18.99
CA GLY A 106 22.58 42.95 -18.00
C GLY A 106 22.38 43.61 -16.63
N GLN A 107 22.67 44.90 -16.49
CA GLN A 107 22.56 45.64 -15.23
C GLN A 107 21.57 46.80 -15.35
N TYR A 108 20.83 47.03 -14.27
CA TYR A 108 20.03 48.23 -14.10
C TYR A 108 20.86 49.33 -13.41
N SER A 109 20.70 50.59 -13.82
CA SER A 109 21.34 51.73 -13.16
C SER A 109 20.30 52.79 -12.86
N GLY A 110 20.14 53.14 -11.57
CA GLY A 110 19.26 54.23 -11.16
C GLY A 110 19.67 55.58 -11.77
N ALA A 111 18.72 56.49 -11.92
CA ALA A 111 18.92 57.78 -12.60
C ALA A 111 20.03 58.65 -11.98
N THR A 112 20.28 58.50 -10.67
CA THR A 112 21.29 59.24 -9.91
C THR A 112 22.73 58.75 -10.14
N CYS A 113 22.91 57.57 -10.74
CA CYS A 113 24.23 56.98 -10.99
C CYS A 113 25.06 57.64 -12.11
N GLY A 114 24.46 58.51 -12.91
CA GLY A 114 25.15 59.17 -14.02
C GLY A 114 26.20 60.19 -13.56
N SER A 115 25.95 60.90 -12.45
CA SER A 115 26.80 61.99 -11.95
C SER A 115 27.57 61.67 -10.66
N GLU A 116 27.20 60.59 -9.95
CA GLU A 116 27.71 60.25 -8.61
C GLU A 116 28.17 58.76 -8.52
N PRO A 117 29.05 58.39 -7.57
CA PRO A 117 29.43 56.99 -7.36
C PRO A 117 28.20 56.18 -6.89
N CYS A 118 28.03 54.99 -7.47
CA CYS A 118 26.89 54.13 -7.17
C CYS A 118 27.27 52.83 -6.48
N ALA A 119 26.47 52.47 -5.48
CA ALA A 119 26.53 51.15 -4.88
C ALA A 119 26.04 50.11 -5.89
N VAL A 120 26.57 48.90 -5.79
CA VAL A 120 26.11 47.76 -6.60
C VAL A 120 25.38 46.79 -5.70
N LEU A 121 24.08 46.67 -5.92
CA LEU A 121 23.20 45.64 -5.36
C LEU A 121 23.30 44.39 -6.23
N VAL A 122 23.69 43.27 -5.63
CA VAL A 122 23.79 41.98 -6.32
C VAL A 122 22.53 41.16 -6.02
N SER A 123 21.88 40.63 -7.06
CA SER A 123 20.68 39.78 -6.95
C SER A 123 20.85 38.49 -7.76
N ASP A 124 19.99 37.51 -7.54
CA ASP A 124 20.00 36.24 -8.28
C ASP A 124 19.03 36.27 -9.47
N SER A 125 17.75 36.62 -9.27
CA SER A 125 16.66 36.42 -10.23
C SER A 125 16.12 37.72 -10.84
N VAL A 126 16.11 37.81 -12.16
CA VAL A 126 15.54 38.97 -12.87
C VAL A 126 14.02 38.88 -12.87
N ASP A 127 13.46 37.70 -13.14
CA ASP A 127 12.02 37.52 -13.31
C ASP A 127 11.20 37.81 -12.04
N SER A 128 11.78 37.57 -10.85
CA SER A 128 11.11 37.85 -9.57
C SER A 128 11.38 39.22 -9.00
N ASP A 129 12.58 39.78 -9.24
CA ASP A 129 13.07 40.92 -8.43
C ASP A 129 13.07 42.24 -9.21
N MET A 130 13.16 42.20 -10.55
CA MET A 130 13.52 43.35 -11.38
C MET A 130 12.61 44.55 -11.14
N ASP A 131 11.29 44.37 -11.28
CA ASP A 131 10.32 45.46 -11.14
C ASP A 131 10.34 46.04 -9.73
N THR A 132 10.46 45.19 -8.71
CA THR A 132 10.45 45.63 -7.31
C THR A 132 11.72 46.42 -6.96
N LEU A 133 12.89 45.90 -7.30
CA LEU A 133 14.17 46.57 -7.05
C LEU A 133 14.28 47.88 -7.83
N LYS A 134 13.86 47.88 -9.10
CA LYS A 134 13.82 49.09 -9.92
C LYS A 134 12.91 50.14 -9.30
N ASN A 135 11.69 49.78 -8.94
CA ASN A 135 10.73 50.71 -8.35
C ASN A 135 11.24 51.28 -7.01
N GLN A 136 11.83 50.47 -6.14
CA GLN A 136 12.47 50.95 -4.91
C GLN A 136 13.61 51.93 -5.18
N ILE A 137 14.49 51.63 -6.13
CA ILE A 137 15.62 52.50 -6.48
C ILE A 137 15.12 53.85 -7.00
N ASP A 138 14.14 53.84 -7.90
CA ASP A 138 13.65 55.05 -8.56
C ASP A 138 12.82 55.93 -7.63
N ASN A 139 11.88 55.34 -6.89
CA ASN A 139 10.96 56.11 -6.03
C ASN A 139 11.66 56.66 -4.78
N LEU A 140 12.68 55.96 -4.28
CA LEU A 140 13.48 56.42 -3.14
C LEU A 140 14.72 57.23 -3.58
N ASN A 141 14.91 57.48 -4.88
CA ASN A 141 16.08 58.19 -5.43
C ASN A 141 17.43 57.62 -4.95
N LEU A 142 17.59 56.29 -4.98
CA LEU A 142 18.80 55.62 -4.51
C LEU A 142 19.90 55.63 -5.58
N SER A 143 21.14 55.89 -5.16
CA SER A 143 22.32 55.82 -6.04
C SER A 143 22.85 54.38 -6.09
N VAL A 144 22.06 53.50 -6.73
CA VAL A 144 22.28 52.05 -6.76
C VAL A 144 22.16 51.50 -8.18
N LYS A 145 23.04 50.56 -8.52
CA LYS A 145 22.96 49.69 -9.69
C LYS A 145 22.58 48.28 -9.26
N VAL A 146 21.84 47.55 -10.08
CA VAL A 146 21.50 46.15 -9.82
C VAL A 146 22.24 45.25 -10.81
N ALA A 147 22.92 44.24 -10.28
CA ALA A 147 23.60 43.22 -11.06
C ALA A 147 23.06 41.83 -10.72
N TRP A 148 22.41 41.18 -11.69
CA TRP A 148 21.88 39.83 -11.55
C TRP A 148 22.93 38.79 -11.93
N VAL A 149 23.31 37.96 -10.96
CA VAL A 149 24.38 36.95 -11.11
C VAL A 149 23.86 35.51 -11.12
N GLY A 150 22.53 35.33 -11.06
CA GLY A 150 21.88 34.02 -11.05
C GLY A 150 22.21 33.20 -9.80
N LYS A 151 22.18 31.88 -9.94
CA LYS A 151 22.48 30.86 -8.91
C LYS A 151 23.89 30.94 -8.27
N ARG A 152 24.69 31.94 -8.63
CA ARG A 152 26.04 32.18 -8.09
C ARG A 152 26.09 33.27 -7.04
N LEU A 153 24.95 33.90 -6.73
CA LEU A 153 24.84 34.96 -5.73
C LEU A 153 25.46 34.56 -4.40
N GLU A 154 25.00 33.44 -3.82
CA GLU A 154 25.43 32.98 -2.50
C GLU A 154 26.94 32.77 -2.44
N ARG A 155 27.51 32.06 -3.43
CA ARG A 155 28.96 31.84 -3.54
C ARG A 155 29.73 33.15 -3.66
N PHE A 156 29.27 34.08 -4.51
CA PHE A 156 29.94 35.37 -4.70
C PHE A 156 29.93 36.20 -3.43
N VAL A 157 28.79 36.31 -2.74
CA VAL A 157 28.67 37.06 -1.49
C VAL A 157 29.51 36.40 -0.40
N HIS A 158 29.38 35.09 -0.19
CA HIS A 158 30.10 34.36 0.85
C HIS A 158 31.63 34.49 0.70
N GLN A 159 32.17 34.33 -0.52
CA GLN A 159 33.61 34.49 -0.77
C GLN A 159 34.13 35.90 -0.50
N ARG A 160 33.34 36.94 -0.80
CA ARG A 160 33.70 38.33 -0.48
C ARG A 160 33.65 38.60 1.01
N THR A 161 32.63 38.07 1.70
CA THR A 161 32.50 38.18 3.16
C THR A 161 33.71 37.58 3.88
N ILE A 162 34.17 36.38 3.50
CA ILE A 162 35.39 35.77 4.07
C ILE A 162 36.63 36.65 3.86
N LYS A 163 36.73 37.32 2.71
CA LYS A 163 37.84 38.23 2.38
C LYS A 163 37.72 39.61 3.06
N GLY A 164 36.71 39.83 3.91
CA GLY A 164 36.44 41.12 4.55
C GLY A 164 36.05 42.22 3.56
N LYS A 165 35.49 41.85 2.41
CA LYS A 165 35.05 42.79 1.36
C LYS A 165 33.52 42.93 1.39
N PRO A 166 32.98 44.15 1.50
CA PRO A 166 31.54 44.34 1.58
C PRO A 166 30.87 44.06 0.23
N THR A 167 29.66 43.50 0.30
CA THR A 167 28.77 43.31 -0.84
C THR A 167 27.36 43.65 -0.39
N LEU A 168 26.71 44.59 -1.08
CA LEU A 168 25.29 44.86 -0.93
C LEU A 168 24.53 43.85 -1.79
N PHE A 169 23.63 43.08 -1.20
CA PHE A 169 22.89 42.06 -1.94
C PHE A 169 21.41 41.99 -1.55
N PHE A 170 20.59 41.51 -2.46
CA PHE A 170 19.18 41.22 -2.26
C PHE A 170 19.00 39.71 -2.08
N HIS A 171 18.25 39.30 -1.06
CA HIS A 171 17.95 37.87 -0.85
C HIS A 171 16.72 37.70 0.04
N PHE A 172 16.15 36.50 0.02
CA PHE A 172 15.22 36.02 1.03
C PHE A 172 15.93 35.66 2.35
N THR A 173 15.30 35.94 3.49
CA THR A 173 15.63 35.35 4.79
C THR A 173 14.46 34.53 5.31
N PRO A 174 14.67 33.35 5.91
CA PRO A 174 15.92 32.61 5.98
C PRO A 174 16.34 32.02 4.61
N SER A 175 17.63 31.98 4.32
CA SER A 175 18.27 31.31 3.17
C SER A 175 19.63 30.76 3.58
N GLU A 176 20.29 29.95 2.76
CA GLU A 176 21.64 29.45 3.02
C GLU A 176 22.61 30.60 3.38
N LEU A 177 22.48 31.74 2.69
CA LEU A 177 23.30 32.92 2.94
C LEU A 177 22.92 33.65 4.24
N THR A 178 21.64 33.95 4.45
CA THR A 178 21.21 34.74 5.63
C THR A 178 21.16 33.91 6.91
N ALA A 179 21.15 32.59 6.81
CA ALA A 179 21.17 31.66 7.95
C ALA A 179 22.45 31.79 8.78
N SER A 180 23.58 32.14 8.16
CA SER A 180 24.89 32.32 8.81
C SER A 180 24.93 33.42 9.89
N ASN A 181 23.87 34.25 10.03
CA ASN A 181 23.80 35.41 10.92
C ASN A 181 24.93 36.45 10.69
N ASN A 182 25.64 36.38 9.57
CA ASN A 182 26.74 37.29 9.24
C ASN A 182 26.31 38.60 8.57
N TYR A 183 25.00 38.78 8.35
CA TYR A 183 24.45 39.87 7.55
C TYR A 183 23.38 40.66 8.30
N THR A 184 23.38 41.97 8.11
CA THR A 184 22.41 42.93 8.65
C THR A 184 21.46 43.35 7.53
N ASN A 185 20.16 43.22 7.79
CA ASN A 185 19.10 43.69 6.89
C ASN A 185 18.97 45.23 6.94
N ILE A 186 19.02 45.88 5.78
CA ILE A 186 18.81 47.32 5.62
C ILE A 186 17.35 47.65 5.89
N LYS A 187 17.13 48.63 6.78
CA LYS A 187 15.78 49.06 7.17
C LYS A 187 15.18 49.99 6.12
N PHE A 188 14.02 49.58 5.60
CA PHE A 188 13.07 50.37 4.83
C PHE A 188 11.86 50.77 5.71
N PRO A 189 11.10 51.82 5.36
CA PRO A 189 9.89 52.17 6.10
C PRO A 189 8.83 51.09 5.91
N ARG A 190 7.91 50.91 6.87
CA ARG A 190 6.83 49.92 6.72
C ARG A 190 5.81 50.36 5.67
N CYS A 191 5.30 49.42 4.88
CA CYS A 191 4.20 49.69 3.96
C CYS A 191 2.94 50.05 4.74
N THR A 192 2.14 50.99 4.21
CA THR A 192 0.85 51.39 4.81
C THR A 192 -0.28 50.42 4.47
N ARG A 193 -0.09 49.62 3.41
CA ARG A 193 -1.00 48.59 2.91
C ARG A 193 -0.19 47.44 2.32
N TYR A 194 -0.79 46.27 2.20
CA TYR A 194 -0.19 45.13 1.52
C TYR A 194 0.10 45.49 0.05
N LEU A 195 1.35 45.28 -0.37
CA LEU A 195 1.80 45.43 -1.75
C LEU A 195 2.64 44.20 -2.09
N GLU A 196 2.19 43.45 -3.10
CA GLU A 196 2.94 42.28 -3.62
C GLU A 196 4.33 42.70 -4.12
N HIS A 197 4.42 43.89 -4.72
CA HIS A 197 5.67 44.52 -5.16
C HIS A 197 5.85 45.88 -4.45
N PRO A 198 6.61 45.96 -3.34
CA PRO A 198 6.80 47.20 -2.60
C PRO A 198 7.54 48.25 -3.43
N ILE A 199 7.06 49.50 -3.37
CA ILE A 199 7.57 50.60 -4.20
C ILE A 199 8.54 51.50 -3.42
N ASP A 200 8.21 51.84 -2.18
CA ASP A 200 8.96 52.79 -1.35
C ASP A 200 9.10 52.33 0.11
N CYS A 201 8.76 51.07 0.38
CA CYS A 201 8.66 50.47 1.71
C CYS A 201 9.28 49.06 1.78
N ASP A 202 9.34 48.51 2.99
CA ASP A 202 9.94 47.21 3.31
C ASP A 202 9.10 46.04 2.76
N PHE A 203 9.71 44.87 2.66
CA PHE A 203 9.06 43.68 2.15
C PHE A 203 8.14 43.04 3.21
N GLU A 204 7.02 42.48 2.75
CA GLU A 204 6.06 41.80 3.62
C GLU A 204 6.63 40.50 4.20
N ILE A 205 6.14 40.16 5.40
CA ILE A 205 6.50 38.92 6.07
C ILE A 205 5.65 37.79 5.48
N ASN A 206 6.35 36.76 5.00
CA ASN A 206 5.78 35.52 4.54
C ASN A 206 5.90 34.45 5.63
N GLN A 207 4.92 33.57 5.68
CA GLN A 207 4.91 32.39 6.51
C GLN A 207 5.09 31.16 5.64
N LEU A 208 5.93 30.23 6.10
CA LEU A 208 6.07 28.93 5.47
C LEU A 208 4.91 28.05 5.89
N SER A 209 4.18 27.50 4.92
CA SER A 209 3.00 26.68 5.16
C SER A 209 3.05 25.37 4.38
N LYS A 210 2.17 24.46 4.80
CA LYS A 210 2.07 23.10 4.29
C LYS A 210 0.74 22.93 3.60
N VAL A 211 0.76 22.43 2.38
CA VAL A 211 -0.43 22.13 1.61
C VAL A 211 -0.37 20.71 1.07
N VAL A 212 -1.51 20.03 1.09
CA VAL A 212 -1.61 18.63 0.65
C VAL A 212 -2.81 18.45 -0.28
N TRP A 213 -2.74 17.41 -1.07
CA TRP A 213 -3.90 16.93 -1.81
C TRP A 213 -4.97 16.38 -0.85
N PRO A 214 -6.26 16.77 -0.94
CA PRO A 214 -7.26 16.44 0.06
C PRO A 214 -7.46 14.93 0.33
N LYS A 215 -7.30 14.06 -0.68
CA LYS A 215 -7.47 12.61 -0.46
C LYS A 215 -6.42 11.99 0.47
N LEU A 216 -5.29 12.67 0.69
CA LEU A 216 -4.23 12.19 1.58
C LEU A 216 -4.75 11.95 3.01
N GLU A 217 -5.70 12.76 3.48
CA GLU A 217 -6.32 12.62 4.79
C GLU A 217 -7.04 11.27 4.95
N LYS A 218 -7.68 10.77 3.89
CA LYS A 218 -8.43 9.50 3.90
C LYS A 218 -7.54 8.32 3.53
N ASP A 219 -6.71 8.48 2.50
CA ASP A 219 -5.96 7.38 1.90
C ASP A 219 -4.68 7.06 2.68
N ALA A 220 -4.16 8.04 3.43
CA ALA A 220 -2.95 7.95 4.24
C ALA A 220 -3.04 8.84 5.51
N GLU A 221 -4.09 8.62 6.32
CA GLU A 221 -4.33 9.33 7.59
C GLU A 221 -3.05 9.50 8.46
N PRO A 222 -2.18 8.48 8.63
CA PRO A 222 -0.94 8.63 9.38
C PRO A 222 0.01 9.69 8.82
N ALA A 223 0.20 9.70 7.50
CA ALA A 223 1.08 10.67 6.84
C ALA A 223 0.49 12.07 6.90
N PHE A 224 -0.83 12.19 6.69
CA PHE A 224 -1.54 13.45 6.84
C PHE A 224 -1.38 14.03 8.25
N HIS A 225 -1.50 13.19 9.30
CA HIS A 225 -1.32 13.62 10.67
C HIS A 225 0.10 14.15 10.92
N VAL A 226 1.12 13.41 10.48
CA VAL A 226 2.52 13.83 10.63
C VAL A 226 2.75 15.17 9.93
N ILE A 227 2.29 15.34 8.70
CA ILE A 227 2.42 16.60 7.95
C ILE A 227 1.71 17.74 8.70
N GLN A 228 0.47 17.51 9.16
CA GLN A 228 -0.28 18.52 9.88
C GLN A 228 0.41 18.95 11.19
N LYS A 229 1.05 18.01 11.91
CA LYS A 229 1.76 18.29 13.16
C LYS A 229 3.20 18.76 12.99
N MET A 230 3.82 18.51 11.83
CA MET A 230 5.19 18.91 11.53
C MET A 230 5.35 20.41 11.69
N THR A 231 6.25 20.84 12.57
CA THR A 231 6.54 22.26 12.81
C THR A 231 8.02 22.47 13.12
N PHE A 232 8.56 23.62 12.74
CA PHE A 232 9.90 24.06 13.12
C PHE A 232 9.82 25.42 13.79
N THR A 233 10.64 25.62 14.83
CA THR A 233 10.93 26.98 15.30
C THR A 233 11.82 27.69 14.28
N GLN A 234 11.83 29.03 14.30
CA GLN A 234 12.73 29.82 13.45
C GLN A 234 14.20 29.38 13.62
N GLN A 235 14.61 29.11 14.85
CA GLN A 235 15.98 28.68 15.15
C GLN A 235 16.27 27.29 14.59
N GLN A 236 15.38 26.32 14.76
CA GLN A 236 15.56 24.96 14.23
C GLN A 236 15.70 24.95 12.70
N TYR A 237 14.94 25.79 12.01
CA TYR A 237 15.03 25.91 10.55
C TYR A 237 16.34 26.59 10.12
N MET A 238 16.79 27.61 10.84
CA MET A 238 18.08 28.26 10.58
C MET A 238 19.26 27.31 10.82
N GLU A 239 19.24 26.51 11.88
CA GLU A 239 20.25 25.48 12.15
C GLU A 239 20.29 24.43 11.04
N LEU A 240 19.13 24.01 10.52
CA LEU A 240 19.04 23.09 9.38
C LEU A 240 19.71 23.66 8.12
N LEU A 241 19.54 24.95 7.85
CA LEU A 241 20.19 25.63 6.72
C LEU A 241 21.70 25.82 6.94
N GLN A 242 22.14 26.05 8.18
CA GLN A 242 23.57 26.13 8.51
C GLN A 242 24.27 24.78 8.38
N ASP A 243 23.62 23.70 8.79
CA ASP A 243 24.15 22.34 8.62
C ASP A 243 24.39 22.01 7.14
N PHE A 244 23.62 22.60 6.23
CA PHE A 244 23.84 22.49 4.79
C PHE A 244 25.08 23.27 4.30
N GLU A 245 25.35 24.48 4.82
CA GLU A 245 26.53 25.29 4.47
C GLU A 245 27.85 24.56 4.75
N HIS A 246 27.85 23.64 5.73
CA HIS A 246 29.03 22.88 6.13
C HIS A 246 29.29 21.60 5.31
N ILE A 247 28.40 21.22 4.39
CA ILE A 247 28.55 20.05 3.54
C ILE A 247 29.06 20.47 2.16
N ASP A 248 29.97 19.68 1.59
CA ASP A 248 30.49 19.91 0.24
C ASP A 248 29.34 19.80 -0.78
N VAL A 249 28.89 20.95 -1.29
CA VAL A 249 27.82 21.15 -2.27
C VAL A 249 28.08 20.45 -3.63
N HIS A 250 29.19 19.74 -3.80
CA HIS A 250 29.45 18.90 -4.97
C HIS A 250 29.11 17.42 -4.77
N PHE A 251 28.59 17.04 -3.60
CA PHE A 251 28.11 15.69 -3.32
C PHE A 251 26.63 15.51 -3.69
N ASN A 252 26.35 14.63 -4.65
CA ASN A 252 24.99 14.13 -4.89
C ASN A 252 24.49 13.43 -3.63
N GLY A 253 23.54 14.04 -2.91
CA GLY A 253 22.97 13.49 -1.68
C GLY A 253 23.07 14.37 -0.43
N ALA A 254 23.65 15.58 -0.54
CA ALA A 254 23.85 16.47 0.62
C ALA A 254 22.55 16.76 1.39
N TYR A 255 21.45 17.07 0.69
CA TYR A 255 20.14 17.30 1.31
C TYR A 255 19.62 16.08 2.08
N GLN A 256 19.77 14.88 1.51
CA GLN A 256 19.36 13.63 2.16
C GLN A 256 20.19 13.34 3.41
N GLU A 257 21.48 13.65 3.39
CA GLU A 257 22.37 13.48 4.53
C GLU A 257 22.02 14.44 5.67
N VAL A 258 21.85 15.74 5.39
CA VAL A 258 21.40 16.73 6.39
C VAL A 258 20.06 16.30 7.01
N ALA A 259 19.09 15.92 6.17
CA ALA A 259 17.79 15.47 6.64
C ALA A 259 17.90 14.21 7.51
N CYS A 260 18.72 13.23 7.10
CA CYS A 260 18.95 11.99 7.86
C CYS A 260 19.58 12.27 9.23
N GLN A 261 20.59 13.13 9.28
CA GLN A 261 21.24 13.54 10.52
C GLN A 261 20.28 14.29 11.44
N TRP A 262 19.49 15.21 10.89
CA TRP A 262 18.48 15.94 11.65
C TRP A 262 17.44 14.99 12.24
N VAL A 263 16.90 14.04 11.46
CA VAL A 263 15.94 13.04 11.95
C VAL A 263 16.55 12.18 13.06
N LYS A 264 17.79 11.71 12.92
CA LYS A 264 18.44 10.89 13.96
C LYS A 264 18.65 11.66 15.26
N LYS A 265 19.07 12.92 15.18
CA LYS A 265 19.40 13.77 16.34
C LYS A 265 18.15 14.30 17.07
N ASN A 266 17.06 14.54 16.33
CA ASN A 266 15.89 15.27 16.82
C ASN A 266 14.67 14.37 17.08
N SER A 267 14.88 13.12 17.50
CA SER A 267 13.80 12.18 17.82
C SER A 267 12.80 12.69 18.85
N HIS A 268 13.28 13.41 19.87
CA HIS A 268 12.46 14.07 20.88
C HIS A 268 11.51 15.16 20.34
N ILE A 269 11.79 15.71 19.15
CA ILE A 269 10.95 16.70 18.48
C ILE A 269 9.93 15.98 17.59
N TRP A 270 10.39 15.21 16.60
CA TRP A 270 9.48 14.61 15.62
C TRP A 270 8.62 13.49 16.19
N SER A 271 8.99 12.87 17.31
CA SER A 271 8.13 11.89 17.97
C SER A 271 6.80 12.48 18.42
N GLN A 272 6.76 13.79 18.69
CA GLN A 272 5.53 14.51 19.07
C GLN A 272 4.61 14.75 17.86
N TRP A 273 5.13 14.64 16.64
CA TRP A 273 4.33 14.73 15.41
C TRP A 273 3.68 13.41 15.05
N ILE A 274 4.08 12.31 15.69
CA ILE A 274 3.51 10.98 15.50
C ILE A 274 2.32 10.85 16.45
N PRO A 275 1.10 10.54 15.96
CA PRO A 275 -0.05 10.34 16.82
C PRO A 275 0.10 9.09 17.68
N GLU A 276 -0.48 9.12 18.89
CA GLU A 276 -0.41 7.99 19.84
C GLU A 276 -1.02 6.70 19.28
N ASN A 277 -2.02 6.81 18.39
CA ASN A 277 -2.68 5.66 17.75
C ASN A 277 -1.81 4.96 16.69
N LEU A 278 -0.73 5.59 16.19
CA LEU A 278 0.23 4.98 15.28
C LEU A 278 1.17 3.98 15.99
N ALA A 279 1.16 3.95 17.34
CA ALA A 279 1.78 2.87 18.11
C ALA A 279 1.01 1.54 17.97
N ASN A 280 -0.26 1.58 17.55
CA ASN A 280 -1.01 0.37 17.23
C ASN A 280 -0.65 -0.13 15.83
N LYS A 281 -0.37 -1.43 15.73
CA LYS A 281 -0.10 -2.13 14.46
C LYS A 281 -1.16 -1.78 13.41
N THR A 282 -0.75 -1.37 12.21
CA THR A 282 -1.66 -1.03 11.10
C THR A 282 -2.45 -2.27 10.66
N LYS A 283 -3.76 -2.14 10.51
CA LYS A 283 -4.62 -3.27 10.16
C LYS A 283 -4.52 -3.61 8.68
N ILE A 284 -4.40 -4.90 8.38
CA ILE A 284 -4.45 -5.49 7.05
C ILE A 284 -5.55 -6.54 7.04
N TYR A 285 -6.37 -6.54 6.00
CA TYR A 285 -7.59 -7.32 5.98
C TYR A 285 -7.48 -8.50 5.00
N LEU A 286 -7.83 -9.68 5.47
CA LEU A 286 -7.98 -10.87 4.64
C LEU A 286 -9.48 -11.13 4.43
N GLY A 287 -9.94 -11.06 3.19
CA GLY A 287 -11.34 -11.26 2.84
C GLY A 287 -11.76 -12.72 2.95
N GLY A 288 -12.45 -13.10 4.03
CA GLY A 288 -12.88 -14.47 4.27
C GLY A 288 -14.30 -14.75 3.77
N MET A 289 -14.43 -15.73 2.88
CA MET A 289 -15.71 -16.19 2.32
C MET A 289 -16.10 -17.54 2.94
N PHE A 290 -17.10 -17.52 3.82
CA PHE A 290 -17.50 -18.68 4.62
C PHE A 290 -18.98 -19.05 4.42
N SER A 291 -19.37 -20.24 4.89
CA SER A 291 -20.72 -20.80 4.86
C SER A 291 -21.24 -20.91 6.29
N LEU A 292 -21.91 -19.85 6.73
CA LEU A 292 -22.24 -19.60 8.14
C LEU A 292 -23.74 -19.63 8.42
N SER A 293 -24.56 -19.82 7.40
CA SER A 293 -25.99 -20.06 7.54
C SER A 293 -26.42 -21.33 6.81
N ARG A 294 -27.45 -21.99 7.34
CA ARG A 294 -27.95 -23.27 6.82
C ARG A 294 -28.83 -23.05 5.59
N ARG A 295 -28.23 -23.12 4.41
CA ARG A 295 -28.96 -23.24 3.13
C ARG A 295 -28.58 -24.52 2.39
N HIS A 296 -27.29 -24.72 2.16
CA HIS A 296 -26.74 -25.91 1.47
C HIS A 296 -25.59 -26.54 2.24
N TYR A 297 -24.75 -25.73 2.89
CA TYR A 297 -23.58 -26.17 3.63
C TYR A 297 -23.35 -25.23 4.81
N PHE A 298 -22.95 -25.77 5.97
CA PHE A 298 -22.72 -24.99 7.19
C PHE A 298 -21.43 -25.47 7.87
N ALA A 299 -20.40 -24.62 7.86
CA ALA A 299 -19.05 -24.95 8.29
C ALA A 299 -18.44 -23.84 9.18
N PRO A 300 -19.02 -23.59 10.37
CA PRO A 300 -18.55 -22.52 11.25
C PRO A 300 -17.10 -22.68 11.71
N GLY A 301 -16.59 -23.92 11.73
CA GLY A 301 -15.21 -24.21 12.13
C GLY A 301 -14.14 -23.62 11.23
N VAL A 302 -14.43 -23.44 9.94
CA VAL A 302 -13.48 -22.86 8.98
C VAL A 302 -13.12 -21.43 9.36
N TYR A 303 -14.13 -20.59 9.64
CA TYR A 303 -13.90 -19.23 10.13
C TYR A 303 -13.18 -19.22 11.49
N VAL A 304 -13.57 -20.11 12.41
CA VAL A 304 -12.95 -20.19 13.75
C VAL A 304 -11.47 -20.52 13.65
N ALA A 305 -11.09 -21.49 12.82
CA ALA A 305 -9.69 -21.83 12.58
C ALA A 305 -8.92 -20.72 11.86
N SER A 306 -9.53 -20.07 10.88
CA SER A 306 -8.94 -18.92 10.18
C SER A 306 -8.62 -17.77 11.15
N LYS A 307 -9.57 -17.47 12.05
CA LYS A 307 -9.38 -16.45 13.09
C LYS A 307 -8.31 -16.87 14.10
N MET A 308 -8.32 -18.13 14.54
CA MET A 308 -7.31 -18.66 15.45
C MET A 308 -5.89 -18.53 14.86
N ALA A 309 -5.71 -18.81 13.56
CA ALA A 309 -4.43 -18.60 12.89
C ALA A 309 -4.01 -17.12 12.89
N ALA A 310 -4.93 -16.21 12.53
CA ALA A 310 -4.64 -14.78 12.53
C ALA A 310 -4.26 -14.25 13.93
N ASP A 311 -4.94 -14.70 14.98
CA ASP A 311 -4.64 -14.33 16.36
C ASP A 311 -3.24 -14.82 16.78
N LEU A 312 -2.83 -16.03 16.39
CA LEU A 312 -1.49 -16.55 16.65
C LEU A 312 -0.40 -15.77 15.89
N ILE A 313 -0.65 -15.43 14.63
CA ILE A 313 0.26 -14.60 13.82
C ILE A 313 0.43 -13.21 14.46
N ASN A 314 -0.68 -12.59 14.89
CA ASN A 314 -0.65 -11.26 15.48
C ASN A 314 0.12 -11.20 16.81
N ASN A 315 0.12 -12.30 17.56
CA ASN A 315 0.83 -12.47 18.83
C ASN A 315 2.31 -12.86 18.65
N ASP A 316 2.72 -13.28 17.45
CA ASP A 316 4.11 -13.58 17.13
C ASP A 316 4.88 -12.26 16.91
N THR A 317 5.89 -11.99 17.74
CA THR A 317 6.70 -10.76 17.62
C THR A 317 7.71 -10.82 16.47
N SER A 318 7.91 -12.00 15.86
CA SER A 318 8.77 -12.18 14.70
C SER A 318 8.06 -11.90 13.37
N LEU A 319 6.73 -11.93 13.33
CA LEU A 319 5.89 -11.73 12.14
C LEU A 319 5.06 -10.45 12.25
N LEU A 320 4.87 -9.77 11.12
CA LEU A 320 4.00 -8.60 10.99
C LEU A 320 4.21 -7.60 12.14
N LYS A 321 5.48 -7.23 12.38
CA LYS A 321 5.88 -6.41 13.55
C LYS A 321 5.07 -5.13 13.69
N ASN A 322 4.76 -4.50 12.55
CA ASN A 322 4.04 -3.23 12.49
C ASN A 322 2.58 -3.40 12.01
N TYR A 323 2.12 -4.64 11.82
CA TYR A 323 0.85 -4.92 11.14
C TYR A 323 -0.02 -5.93 11.88
N LYS A 324 -1.33 -5.71 11.87
CA LYS A 324 -2.31 -6.62 12.46
C LYS A 324 -3.18 -7.22 11.35
N LEU A 325 -3.11 -8.54 11.19
CA LEU A 325 -3.94 -9.27 10.25
C LEU A 325 -5.35 -9.47 10.82
N GLU A 326 -6.37 -9.06 10.09
CA GLU A 326 -7.79 -9.20 10.47
C GLU A 326 -8.55 -9.99 9.39
N VAL A 327 -9.15 -11.13 9.77
CA VAL A 327 -9.94 -11.94 8.85
C VAL A 327 -11.37 -11.41 8.81
N VAL A 328 -11.76 -10.84 7.67
CA VAL A 328 -13.13 -10.35 7.43
C VAL A 328 -14.05 -11.56 7.27
N LYS A 329 -15.15 -11.57 8.01
CA LYS A 329 -16.12 -12.68 8.00
C LYS A 329 -17.30 -12.35 7.08
N ILE A 330 -17.37 -12.96 5.90
CA ILE A 330 -18.53 -12.83 5.00
C ILE A 330 -19.23 -14.18 4.82
N ASP A 331 -20.55 -14.20 5.05
CA ASP A 331 -21.38 -15.39 4.82
C ASP A 331 -21.86 -15.45 3.36
N THR A 332 -21.25 -16.34 2.60
CA THR A 332 -21.60 -16.62 1.20
C THR A 332 -22.77 -17.58 1.05
N LYS A 333 -23.23 -18.23 2.13
CA LYS A 333 -24.33 -19.21 2.10
C LYS A 333 -24.15 -20.33 1.08
N CYS A 334 -22.91 -20.61 0.67
CA CYS A 334 -22.60 -21.54 -0.43
C CYS A 334 -23.30 -21.18 -1.76
N GLY A 335 -23.63 -19.89 -1.98
CA GLY A 335 -24.38 -19.41 -3.14
C GLY A 335 -23.52 -18.59 -4.09
N LEU A 336 -23.65 -18.82 -5.41
CA LEU A 336 -22.88 -18.10 -6.43
C LEU A 336 -23.15 -16.60 -6.41
N LYS A 337 -24.43 -16.21 -6.29
CA LYS A 337 -24.86 -14.80 -6.25
C LYS A 337 -24.28 -14.09 -5.03
N GLU A 338 -24.36 -14.72 -3.86
CA GLU A 338 -23.84 -14.22 -2.60
C GLU A 338 -22.31 -14.13 -2.62
N GLY A 339 -21.62 -15.13 -3.18
CA GLY A 339 -20.16 -15.13 -3.34
C GLY A 339 -19.66 -14.02 -4.28
N GLN A 340 -20.32 -13.80 -5.42
CA GLN A 340 -19.99 -12.70 -6.33
C GLN A 340 -20.24 -11.34 -5.68
N LYS A 341 -21.37 -11.19 -4.97
CA LYS A 341 -21.67 -9.97 -4.21
C LYS A 341 -20.59 -9.70 -3.17
N ALA A 342 -20.20 -10.72 -2.39
CA ALA A 342 -19.14 -10.61 -1.39
C ALA A 342 -17.80 -10.18 -2.01
N PHE A 343 -17.44 -10.75 -3.17
CA PHE A 343 -16.23 -10.36 -3.90
C PHE A 343 -16.24 -8.86 -4.25
N ILE A 344 -17.34 -8.36 -4.83
CA ILE A 344 -17.48 -6.96 -5.20
C ILE A 344 -17.43 -6.06 -3.96
N GLU A 345 -18.18 -6.40 -2.91
CA GLU A 345 -18.20 -5.61 -1.67
C GLU A 345 -16.82 -5.50 -1.02
N MET A 346 -15.99 -6.55 -1.07
CA MET A 346 -14.63 -6.50 -0.54
C MET A 346 -13.73 -5.52 -1.31
N HIS A 347 -13.86 -5.42 -2.64
CA HIS A 347 -12.98 -4.57 -3.47
C HIS A 347 -13.42 -3.09 -3.51
N TYR A 348 -14.72 -2.82 -3.34
CA TYR A 348 -15.25 -1.45 -3.34
C TYR A 348 -15.31 -0.82 -1.95
N ASN A 349 -14.89 -1.55 -0.91
CA ASN A 349 -14.88 -1.03 0.44
C ASN A 349 -13.60 -0.23 0.72
N SER A 350 -13.74 1.10 0.82
CA SER A 350 -12.63 2.01 1.12
C SER A 350 -12.14 1.95 2.57
N THR A 351 -12.82 1.22 3.46
CA THR A 351 -12.45 1.15 4.90
C THR A 351 -11.40 0.09 5.21
N TYR A 352 -11.11 -0.84 4.29
CA TYR A 352 -10.20 -1.96 4.54
C TYR A 352 -9.13 -2.06 3.46
N LYS A 353 -7.87 -2.26 3.88
CA LYS A 353 -6.76 -2.62 2.98
C LYS A 353 -6.78 -4.14 2.75
N LEU A 354 -7.41 -4.57 1.65
CA LEU A 354 -7.56 -5.99 1.30
C LEU A 354 -6.22 -6.57 0.83
N ALA A 355 -5.73 -7.61 1.52
CA ALA A 355 -4.51 -8.32 1.16
C ALA A 355 -4.75 -9.52 0.22
N GLY A 356 -5.99 -9.99 0.14
CA GLY A 356 -6.35 -11.18 -0.61
C GLY A 356 -7.65 -11.79 -0.15
N ILE A 357 -7.99 -12.93 -0.73
CA ILE A 357 -9.24 -13.65 -0.47
C ILE A 357 -8.95 -15.06 0.06
N LEU A 358 -9.64 -15.43 1.13
CA LEU A 358 -9.62 -16.75 1.71
C LEU A 358 -10.93 -17.47 1.42
N GLY A 359 -10.85 -18.65 0.80
CA GLY A 359 -12.01 -19.44 0.39
C GLY A 359 -12.44 -19.12 -1.05
N PRO A 360 -13.73 -19.25 -1.41
CA PRO A 360 -14.86 -19.66 -0.54
C PRO A 360 -14.90 -21.16 -0.21
N ASP A 361 -15.75 -21.54 0.76
CA ASP A 361 -15.97 -22.94 1.19
C ASP A 361 -16.43 -23.87 0.08
N CYS A 362 -17.38 -23.46 -0.75
CA CYS A 362 -17.98 -24.35 -1.74
C CYS A 362 -17.24 -24.32 -3.07
N ALA A 363 -16.75 -25.47 -3.54
CA ALA A 363 -15.90 -25.55 -4.73
C ALA A 363 -16.57 -24.97 -6.00
N ASP A 364 -17.89 -25.08 -6.14
CA ASP A 364 -18.62 -24.61 -7.33
C ASP A 364 -18.60 -23.09 -7.50
N ILE A 365 -18.52 -22.35 -6.38
CA ILE A 365 -18.46 -20.88 -6.42
C ILE A 365 -17.03 -20.37 -6.59
N VAL A 366 -16.03 -21.23 -6.37
CA VAL A 366 -14.61 -20.86 -6.48
C VAL A 366 -14.24 -20.56 -7.92
N ARG A 367 -14.62 -21.40 -8.90
CA ARG A 367 -14.25 -21.23 -10.32
C ARG A 367 -14.58 -19.83 -10.89
N PRO A 368 -15.82 -19.32 -10.79
CA PRO A 368 -16.14 -17.99 -11.32
C PRO A 368 -15.46 -16.87 -10.53
N ILE A 369 -15.34 -17.00 -9.20
CA ILE A 369 -14.68 -15.98 -8.36
C ILE A 369 -13.17 -15.93 -8.62
N ALA A 370 -12.51 -17.08 -8.71
CA ALA A 370 -11.09 -17.21 -9.04
C ALA A 370 -10.77 -16.69 -10.45
N ARG A 371 -11.76 -16.59 -11.35
CA ARG A 371 -11.56 -15.92 -12.63
C ARG A 371 -11.61 -14.39 -12.51
N LEU A 372 -12.35 -13.85 -11.54
CA LEU A 372 -12.42 -12.40 -11.30
C LEU A 372 -11.12 -11.85 -10.72
N THR A 373 -10.35 -12.68 -10.00
CA THR A 373 -9.07 -12.24 -9.42
C THR A 373 -8.07 -11.71 -10.45
N THR A 374 -8.15 -12.15 -11.71
CA THR A 374 -7.30 -11.63 -12.79
C THR A 374 -7.63 -10.20 -13.19
N THR A 375 -8.86 -9.77 -12.94
CA THR A 375 -9.32 -8.41 -13.27
C THR A 375 -8.95 -7.42 -12.17
N TYR A 376 -8.87 -7.89 -10.92
CA TYR A 376 -8.60 -7.07 -9.75
C TYR A 376 -7.20 -7.28 -9.17
N ASP A 377 -6.37 -8.10 -9.83
CA ASP A 377 -5.02 -8.48 -9.39
C ASP A 377 -4.98 -8.90 -7.90
N THR A 378 -5.96 -9.71 -7.49
CA THR A 378 -6.14 -10.10 -6.08
C THR A 378 -5.74 -11.55 -5.85
N VAL A 379 -4.77 -11.80 -4.96
CA VAL A 379 -4.40 -13.17 -4.58
C VAL A 379 -5.56 -13.85 -3.85
N MET A 380 -5.83 -15.10 -4.23
CA MET A 380 -6.86 -15.94 -3.62
C MET A 380 -6.26 -17.29 -3.21
N ILE A 381 -6.47 -17.67 -1.95
CA ILE A 381 -6.10 -19.01 -1.44
C ILE A 381 -7.38 -19.74 -1.05
N SER A 382 -7.72 -20.78 -1.80
CA SER A 382 -8.84 -21.66 -1.47
C SER A 382 -8.38 -22.83 -0.60
N PHE A 383 -9.15 -23.13 0.45
CA PHE A 383 -8.92 -24.26 1.34
C PHE A 383 -9.84 -25.47 1.03
N SER A 384 -10.64 -25.40 -0.04
CA SER A 384 -11.66 -26.41 -0.36
C SER A 384 -11.74 -26.82 -1.83
N ALA A 385 -11.20 -26.03 -2.77
CA ALA A 385 -11.32 -26.31 -4.20
C ALA A 385 -10.23 -27.25 -4.73
N GLY A 386 -10.55 -28.55 -4.74
CA GLY A 386 -9.65 -29.61 -5.23
C GLY A 386 -9.60 -29.81 -6.75
N SER A 387 -10.52 -29.22 -7.54
CA SER A 387 -10.61 -29.47 -9.00
C SER A 387 -9.29 -29.23 -9.74
N ILE A 388 -8.97 -30.10 -10.69
CA ILE A 388 -7.73 -30.04 -11.48
C ILE A 388 -7.67 -28.79 -12.39
N HIS A 389 -8.82 -28.29 -12.84
CA HIS A 389 -8.90 -27.17 -13.76
C HIS A 389 -8.42 -25.85 -13.16
N LEU A 390 -8.51 -25.71 -11.83
CA LEU A 390 -8.02 -24.54 -11.09
C LEU A 390 -6.48 -24.47 -11.03
N GLY A 391 -5.78 -25.54 -11.41
CA GLY A 391 -4.32 -25.55 -11.55
C GLY A 391 -3.80 -24.84 -12.81
N ASN A 392 -4.67 -24.47 -13.75
CA ASN A 392 -4.25 -23.81 -14.99
C ASN A 392 -3.84 -22.35 -14.71
N ARG A 393 -2.51 -22.09 -14.70
CA ARG A 393 -1.93 -20.76 -14.44
C ARG A 393 -2.20 -19.73 -15.54
N LEU A 394 -2.51 -20.14 -16.76
CA LEU A 394 -2.95 -19.22 -17.81
C LEU A 394 -4.34 -18.67 -17.50
N HIS A 395 -5.20 -19.47 -16.89
CA HIS A 395 -6.56 -19.07 -16.56
C HIS A 395 -6.73 -18.51 -15.15
N TYR A 396 -5.90 -18.94 -14.21
CA TYR A 396 -5.98 -18.61 -12.80
C TYR A 396 -4.58 -18.28 -12.22
N PRO A 397 -3.93 -17.20 -12.69
CA PRO A 397 -2.59 -16.82 -12.26
C PRO A 397 -2.50 -16.44 -10.77
N TYR A 398 -3.55 -15.84 -10.20
CA TYR A 398 -3.60 -15.41 -8.79
C TYR A 398 -4.29 -16.42 -7.86
N PHE A 399 -4.58 -17.63 -8.34
CA PHE A 399 -5.25 -18.66 -7.56
C PHE A 399 -4.25 -19.64 -6.95
N PHE A 400 -4.35 -19.82 -5.64
CA PHE A 400 -3.60 -20.81 -4.89
C PHE A 400 -4.56 -21.63 -4.03
N ARG A 401 -4.06 -22.74 -3.48
CA ARG A 401 -4.83 -23.57 -2.57
C ARG A 401 -3.94 -24.30 -1.59
N THR A 402 -4.50 -24.60 -0.42
CA THR A 402 -3.88 -25.46 0.60
C THR A 402 -4.45 -26.88 0.59
N ILE A 403 -5.67 -27.08 0.09
CA ILE A 403 -6.21 -28.42 -0.12
C ILE A 403 -5.48 -29.11 -1.28
N PRO A 404 -5.13 -30.40 -1.16
CA PRO A 404 -4.57 -31.15 -2.27
C PRO A 404 -5.55 -31.26 -3.46
N PRO A 405 -5.04 -31.36 -4.69
CA PRO A 405 -5.90 -31.66 -5.83
C PRO A 405 -6.57 -33.03 -5.72
N VAL A 406 -7.76 -33.15 -6.30
CA VAL A 406 -8.44 -34.44 -6.46
C VAL A 406 -7.70 -35.40 -7.38
N SER A 407 -6.77 -34.92 -8.22
CA SER A 407 -5.91 -35.77 -9.05
C SER A 407 -5.01 -36.70 -8.24
N GLU A 408 -4.72 -36.38 -6.97
CA GLU A 408 -3.96 -37.30 -6.11
C GLU A 408 -4.68 -38.63 -5.91
N TYR A 409 -6.03 -38.64 -5.95
CA TYR A 409 -6.80 -39.87 -5.90
C TYR A 409 -6.54 -40.77 -7.11
N SER A 410 -6.27 -40.18 -8.29
CA SER A 410 -5.93 -40.96 -9.48
C SER A 410 -4.68 -41.81 -9.27
N ASN A 411 -3.66 -41.26 -8.57
CA ASN A 411 -2.42 -41.98 -8.28
C ASN A 411 -2.70 -43.16 -7.33
N VAL A 412 -3.58 -42.95 -6.34
CA VAL A 412 -3.99 -44.01 -5.41
C VAL A 412 -4.77 -45.10 -6.12
N TYR A 413 -5.74 -44.75 -6.97
CA TYR A 413 -6.49 -45.73 -7.77
C TYR A 413 -5.58 -46.52 -8.70
N ALA A 414 -4.60 -45.87 -9.35
CA ALA A 414 -3.63 -46.53 -10.24
C ALA A 414 -2.86 -47.65 -9.52
N GLU A 415 -2.24 -47.33 -8.39
CA GLU A 415 -1.44 -48.30 -7.64
C GLU A 415 -2.33 -49.37 -7.00
N LEU A 416 -3.49 -49.00 -6.44
CA LEU A 416 -4.40 -49.96 -5.84
C LEU A 416 -4.94 -50.97 -6.86
N PHE A 417 -5.35 -50.51 -8.04
CA PHE A 417 -5.91 -51.40 -9.05
C PHE A 417 -4.84 -52.28 -9.68
N LYS A 418 -3.60 -51.78 -9.79
CA LYS A 418 -2.45 -52.60 -10.18
C LYS A 418 -2.17 -53.71 -9.17
N LEU A 419 -2.22 -53.41 -7.86
CA LEU A 419 -2.02 -54.40 -6.80
C LEU A 419 -3.13 -55.46 -6.76
N LEU A 420 -4.36 -55.09 -7.12
CA LEU A 420 -5.53 -55.97 -7.09
C LEU A 420 -5.86 -56.61 -8.46
N ASP A 421 -5.04 -56.35 -9.49
CA ASP A 421 -5.24 -56.77 -10.88
C ASP A 421 -6.63 -56.39 -11.44
N TRP A 422 -7.06 -55.16 -11.15
CA TRP A 422 -8.30 -54.59 -11.68
C TRP A 422 -8.03 -53.73 -12.91
N GLN A 423 -8.65 -54.10 -14.03
CA GLN A 423 -8.36 -53.50 -15.34
C GLN A 423 -9.49 -52.60 -15.86
N GLN A 424 -10.65 -52.60 -15.20
CA GLN A 424 -11.80 -51.82 -15.65
C GLN A 424 -12.65 -51.28 -14.51
N VAL A 425 -13.24 -50.10 -14.72
CA VAL A 425 -14.11 -49.43 -13.76
C VAL A 425 -15.32 -48.77 -14.40
N ALA A 426 -16.40 -48.67 -13.63
CA ALA A 426 -17.51 -47.77 -13.91
C ALA A 426 -17.44 -46.55 -12.99
N VAL A 427 -17.80 -45.38 -13.51
CA VAL A 427 -17.73 -44.11 -12.76
C VAL A 427 -19.11 -43.46 -12.73
N LEU A 428 -19.60 -43.24 -11.50
CA LEU A 428 -20.75 -42.40 -11.21
C LEU A 428 -20.25 -41.18 -10.45
N THR A 429 -20.38 -40.00 -11.02
CA THR A 429 -19.76 -38.80 -10.47
C THR A 429 -20.69 -37.60 -10.51
N TYR A 430 -20.52 -36.64 -9.60
CA TYR A 430 -21.16 -35.33 -9.73
C TYR A 430 -20.38 -34.39 -10.66
N GLU A 431 -19.17 -34.76 -11.06
CA GLU A 431 -18.33 -34.04 -12.03
C GLU A 431 -18.02 -34.88 -13.27
N LYS A 432 -16.76 -35.00 -13.65
CA LYS A 432 -16.27 -35.81 -14.76
C LYS A 432 -15.25 -36.81 -14.24
N ALA A 433 -15.15 -37.97 -14.88
CA ALA A 433 -14.19 -38.99 -14.49
C ALA A 433 -12.73 -38.49 -14.55
N GLU A 434 -12.42 -37.59 -15.50
CA GLU A 434 -11.08 -36.99 -15.67
C GLU A 434 -10.57 -36.23 -14.43
N GLU A 435 -11.45 -35.81 -13.51
CA GLU A 435 -11.01 -35.19 -12.26
C GLU A 435 -10.36 -36.21 -11.29
N TYR A 436 -10.79 -37.47 -11.34
CA TYR A 436 -10.43 -38.51 -10.37
C TYR A 436 -9.58 -39.63 -10.96
N LEU A 437 -9.56 -39.77 -12.29
CA LEU A 437 -8.82 -40.79 -13.03
C LEU A 437 -8.04 -40.14 -14.17
N SER A 438 -6.75 -40.46 -14.25
CA SER A 438 -5.88 -40.07 -15.36
C SER A 438 -6.22 -40.87 -16.62
N LEU A 439 -6.24 -40.18 -17.76
CA LEU A 439 -6.41 -40.79 -19.09
C LEU A 439 -5.20 -41.64 -19.52
N ASP A 440 -4.04 -41.40 -18.91
CA ASP A 440 -2.80 -42.15 -19.19
C ASP A 440 -2.71 -43.48 -18.42
N ASN A 441 -3.69 -43.76 -17.56
CA ASN A 441 -3.73 -44.97 -16.75
C ASN A 441 -4.27 -46.14 -17.60
N PRO A 442 -3.66 -47.35 -17.58
CA PRO A 442 -4.16 -48.52 -18.32
C PRO A 442 -5.56 -49.02 -17.89
N ILE A 443 -6.22 -48.38 -16.93
CA ILE A 443 -7.56 -48.75 -16.46
C ILE A 443 -8.62 -48.33 -17.50
N LYS A 444 -9.40 -49.29 -17.98
CA LYS A 444 -10.50 -49.05 -18.90
C LYS A 444 -11.76 -48.53 -18.18
N ILE A 445 -12.21 -47.33 -18.50
CA ILE A 445 -13.53 -46.83 -18.06
C ILE A 445 -14.61 -47.47 -18.95
N VAL A 446 -15.38 -48.41 -18.40
CA VAL A 446 -16.44 -49.12 -19.15
C VAL A 446 -17.77 -48.39 -19.18
N TYR A 447 -17.96 -47.47 -18.23
CA TYR A 447 -19.14 -46.64 -18.12
C TYR A 447 -18.81 -45.37 -17.33
N GLU A 448 -19.27 -44.23 -17.81
CA GLU A 448 -19.17 -42.94 -17.12
C GLU A 448 -20.52 -42.23 -17.17
N LYS A 449 -21.00 -41.77 -16.02
CA LYS A 449 -22.19 -40.92 -15.96
C LYS A 449 -22.09 -39.85 -14.88
N LYS A 450 -22.36 -38.62 -15.29
CA LYS A 450 -22.63 -37.51 -14.38
C LYS A 450 -24.02 -37.62 -13.78
N ILE A 451 -24.12 -37.63 -12.45
CA ILE A 451 -25.37 -37.62 -11.71
C ILE A 451 -25.93 -36.20 -11.70
N PRO A 452 -27.18 -35.98 -12.19
CA PRO A 452 -27.80 -34.66 -12.13
C PRO A 452 -27.99 -34.18 -10.69
N ALA A 453 -27.65 -32.91 -10.43
CA ALA A 453 -27.91 -32.27 -9.15
C ALA A 453 -29.42 -32.21 -8.84
N ASP A 454 -30.26 -32.02 -9.85
CA ASP A 454 -31.72 -32.03 -9.74
C ASP A 454 -32.27 -33.46 -9.56
N ARG A 455 -32.86 -33.75 -8.39
CA ARG A 455 -33.42 -35.07 -8.04
C ARG A 455 -34.46 -35.55 -9.06
N SER A 456 -35.24 -34.64 -9.67
CA SER A 456 -36.28 -35.00 -10.65
C SER A 456 -35.72 -35.56 -11.96
N LYS A 457 -34.43 -35.28 -12.25
CA LYS A 457 -33.73 -35.73 -13.46
C LYS A 457 -32.87 -36.96 -13.20
N ARG A 458 -32.80 -37.45 -11.96
CA ARG A 458 -31.99 -38.63 -11.60
C ARG A 458 -32.76 -39.90 -11.96
N ASN A 459 -32.19 -40.73 -12.82
CA ASN A 459 -32.66 -42.10 -13.06
C ASN A 459 -31.60 -43.10 -12.62
N ILE A 460 -31.44 -43.21 -11.30
CA ILE A 460 -30.45 -44.11 -10.67
C ILE A 460 -30.67 -45.58 -11.09
N PRO A 461 -31.90 -46.13 -11.12
CA PRO A 461 -32.10 -47.52 -11.54
C PRO A 461 -31.55 -47.79 -12.94
N MET A 462 -31.80 -46.91 -13.91
CA MET A 462 -31.29 -47.07 -15.27
C MET A 462 -29.76 -47.00 -15.33
N MET A 463 -29.14 -46.06 -14.60
CA MET A 463 -27.68 -45.93 -14.55
C MET A 463 -27.01 -47.20 -14.00
N LEU A 464 -27.59 -47.80 -12.97
CA LEU A 464 -27.08 -49.05 -12.37
C LEU A 464 -27.28 -50.25 -13.30
N GLU A 465 -28.40 -50.34 -14.03
CA GLU A 465 -28.61 -51.37 -15.06
C GLU A 465 -27.61 -51.25 -16.21
N GLU A 466 -27.31 -50.03 -16.65
CA GLU A 466 -26.28 -49.79 -17.67
C GLU A 466 -24.91 -50.28 -17.19
N ILE A 467 -24.52 -49.97 -15.95
CA ILE A 467 -23.27 -50.48 -15.33
C ILE A 467 -23.25 -52.01 -15.32
N LYS A 468 -24.34 -52.64 -14.87
CA LYS A 468 -24.48 -54.10 -14.81
C LYS A 468 -24.38 -54.74 -16.19
N SER A 469 -25.01 -54.14 -17.21
CA SER A 469 -24.97 -54.59 -18.60
C SER A 469 -23.57 -54.50 -19.23
N LYS A 470 -22.74 -53.56 -18.76
CA LYS A 470 -21.34 -53.40 -19.17
C LYS A 470 -20.35 -54.21 -18.34
N ASN A 471 -20.82 -55.07 -17.43
CA ASN A 471 -20.01 -55.83 -16.50
C ASN A 471 -19.07 -54.95 -15.64
N GLY A 472 -19.52 -53.74 -15.26
CA GLY A 472 -18.81 -52.85 -14.37
C GLY A 472 -18.92 -53.31 -12.92
N ARG A 473 -17.96 -54.12 -12.46
CA ARG A 473 -17.94 -54.67 -11.08
C ARG A 473 -17.23 -53.76 -10.07
N ILE A 474 -16.27 -52.97 -10.53
CA ILE A 474 -15.58 -51.97 -9.72
C ILE A 474 -16.20 -50.61 -10.05
N ILE A 475 -16.77 -49.94 -9.05
CA ILE A 475 -17.58 -48.73 -9.25
C ILE A 475 -17.02 -47.62 -8.38
N ILE A 476 -16.63 -46.51 -9.01
CA ILE A 476 -16.25 -45.27 -8.32
C ILE A 476 -17.46 -44.35 -8.28
N GLY A 477 -18.01 -44.18 -7.08
CA GLY A 477 -19.14 -43.31 -6.78
C GLY A 477 -18.67 -42.03 -6.07
N THR A 478 -18.54 -40.93 -6.81
CA THR A 478 -18.32 -39.61 -6.20
C THR A 478 -19.63 -38.84 -6.09
N PHE A 479 -20.03 -38.53 -4.86
CA PHE A 479 -21.29 -37.87 -4.56
C PHE A 479 -21.07 -36.55 -3.82
N TYR A 480 -21.77 -35.50 -4.26
CA TYR A 480 -21.69 -34.17 -3.65
C TYR A 480 -22.51 -34.09 -2.34
N GLU A 481 -23.65 -34.79 -2.28
CA GLU A 481 -24.55 -34.81 -1.13
C GLU A 481 -24.72 -36.23 -0.58
N MET A 482 -24.84 -36.32 0.75
CA MET A 482 -25.17 -37.56 1.45
C MET A 482 -26.44 -38.22 0.91
N THR A 483 -27.48 -37.45 0.61
CA THR A 483 -28.77 -37.97 0.12
C THR A 483 -28.64 -38.64 -1.26
N ILE A 484 -27.73 -38.15 -2.12
CA ILE A 484 -27.43 -38.79 -3.40
C ILE A 484 -26.77 -40.15 -3.16
N ALA A 485 -25.78 -40.20 -2.26
CA ALA A 485 -25.12 -41.45 -1.91
C ALA A 485 -26.12 -42.47 -1.34
N GLN A 486 -27.07 -42.01 -0.51
CA GLN A 486 -28.14 -42.85 0.05
C GLN A 486 -29.07 -43.39 -1.04
N ASP A 487 -29.56 -42.53 -1.94
CA ASP A 487 -30.42 -42.93 -3.06
C ASP A 487 -29.69 -43.97 -3.96
N VAL A 488 -28.39 -43.76 -4.27
CA VAL A 488 -27.60 -44.67 -5.13
C VAL A 488 -27.34 -46.00 -4.45
N MET A 489 -26.89 -46.00 -3.19
CA MET A 489 -26.55 -47.23 -2.49
C MET A 489 -27.79 -48.06 -2.14
N CYS A 490 -28.92 -47.42 -1.84
CA CYS A 490 -30.18 -48.13 -1.66
C CYS A 490 -30.63 -48.85 -2.94
N GLU A 491 -30.55 -48.18 -4.10
CA GLU A 491 -30.86 -48.83 -5.38
C GLU A 491 -29.85 -49.92 -5.76
N ALA A 492 -28.57 -49.73 -5.41
CA ALA A 492 -27.55 -50.77 -5.56
C ALA A 492 -27.88 -52.02 -4.73
N TYR A 493 -28.34 -51.86 -3.49
CA TYR A 493 -28.81 -52.95 -2.64
C TYR A 493 -29.99 -53.70 -3.28
N ARG A 494 -31.02 -52.98 -3.75
CA ARG A 494 -32.20 -53.56 -4.42
C ARG A 494 -31.86 -54.35 -5.70
N LYS A 495 -30.74 -54.03 -6.35
CA LYS A 495 -30.29 -54.66 -7.60
C LYS A 495 -29.22 -55.73 -7.42
N ASP A 496 -28.96 -56.15 -6.18
CA ASP A 496 -27.88 -57.07 -5.82
C ASP A 496 -26.50 -56.58 -6.32
N MET A 497 -26.24 -55.27 -6.19
CA MET A 497 -24.99 -54.63 -6.60
C MET A 497 -24.12 -54.23 -5.39
N THR A 498 -24.04 -55.06 -4.37
CA THR A 498 -23.23 -54.80 -3.16
C THR A 498 -21.91 -55.59 -3.17
N ALA A 499 -21.02 -55.30 -2.21
CA ALA A 499 -19.75 -56.03 -2.02
C ALA A 499 -19.96 -57.55 -1.94
N PHE A 500 -20.94 -57.99 -1.17
CA PHE A 500 -21.28 -59.41 -0.99
C PHE A 500 -21.89 -60.07 -2.23
N LYS A 501 -22.24 -59.28 -3.26
CA LYS A 501 -22.73 -59.74 -4.56
C LYS A 501 -21.66 -59.62 -5.66
N GLY A 502 -20.41 -59.35 -5.27
CA GLY A 502 -19.26 -59.26 -6.16
C GLY A 502 -19.08 -57.88 -6.83
N PHE A 503 -19.56 -56.81 -6.19
CA PHE A 503 -19.35 -55.43 -6.66
C PHE A 503 -18.53 -54.63 -5.65
N GLN A 504 -17.39 -54.06 -6.04
CA GLN A 504 -16.64 -53.17 -5.17
C GLN A 504 -17.06 -51.72 -5.40
N TRP A 505 -17.53 -51.07 -4.34
CA TRP A 505 -17.81 -49.63 -4.35
C TRP A 505 -16.65 -48.86 -3.75
N PHE A 506 -16.23 -47.82 -4.46
CA PHE A 506 -15.45 -46.72 -3.93
C PHE A 506 -16.37 -45.54 -3.68
N LEU A 507 -16.50 -45.14 -2.41
CA LEU A 507 -17.37 -44.04 -1.99
C LEU A 507 -16.56 -42.84 -1.56
N THR A 508 -17.19 -41.67 -1.64
CA THR A 508 -16.55 -40.44 -1.20
C THR A 508 -16.25 -40.45 0.31
N GLY A 509 -15.02 -40.13 0.70
CA GLY A 509 -14.60 -40.10 2.10
C GLY A 509 -15.10 -38.94 2.97
N TYR A 510 -15.81 -37.94 2.41
CA TYR A 510 -16.32 -36.78 3.16
C TYR A 510 -17.81 -36.85 3.52
N LEU A 511 -18.47 -38.00 3.36
CA LEU A 511 -19.90 -38.16 3.65
C LEU A 511 -20.26 -38.08 5.15
N GLY A 512 -19.27 -38.19 6.05
CA GLY A 512 -19.46 -38.26 7.51
C GLY A 512 -19.49 -39.71 8.02
N GLU A 513 -19.30 -39.95 9.32
CA GLU A 513 -19.19 -41.33 9.87
C GLU A 513 -20.52 -42.11 9.79
N GLU A 514 -21.65 -41.44 10.05
CA GLU A 514 -22.97 -42.08 10.19
C GLU A 514 -23.90 -41.78 9.01
N TRP A 515 -23.35 -41.35 7.87
CA TRP A 515 -24.12 -40.84 6.71
C TRP A 515 -25.16 -41.82 6.15
N TRP A 516 -24.98 -43.12 6.39
CA TRP A 516 -25.85 -44.21 5.96
C TRP A 516 -27.02 -44.46 6.93
N ASP A 517 -27.01 -43.87 8.13
CA ASP A 517 -28.07 -44.01 9.14
C ASP A 517 -29.31 -43.18 8.77
N THR A 518 -30.21 -43.80 8.05
CA THR A 518 -31.46 -43.16 7.59
C THR A 518 -32.44 -42.86 8.72
N ASP A 519 -32.34 -43.52 9.88
CA ASP A 519 -33.22 -43.27 11.02
C ASP A 519 -32.80 -42.01 11.77
N TYR A 520 -31.49 -41.76 11.88
CA TYR A 520 -30.92 -40.55 12.47
C TYR A 520 -31.28 -39.28 11.67
N TYR A 521 -31.25 -39.36 10.33
CA TYR A 521 -31.47 -38.20 9.44
C TYR A 521 -32.92 -38.02 8.97
N ARG A 522 -33.92 -38.66 9.60
CA ARG A 522 -35.35 -38.61 9.19
C ARG A 522 -35.87 -37.18 8.99
N ASP A 523 -35.94 -36.78 7.72
CA ASP A 523 -36.92 -35.80 7.26
C ASP A 523 -38.08 -36.56 6.61
N ARG A 524 -39.30 -36.09 6.86
CA ARG A 524 -40.56 -36.86 6.72
C ARG A 524 -41.00 -37.22 5.30
N ASP A 525 -40.14 -37.12 4.28
CA ASP A 525 -40.51 -37.39 2.88
C ASP A 525 -39.58 -38.39 2.19
N LYS A 526 -40.11 -39.62 2.05
CA LYS A 526 -39.65 -40.74 1.20
C LYS A 526 -38.23 -41.23 1.48
N THR A 527 -38.08 -42.05 2.52
CA THR A 527 -36.94 -42.96 2.65
C THR A 527 -37.00 -44.07 1.59
N VAL A 528 -35.87 -44.32 0.93
CA VAL A 528 -35.75 -45.34 -0.13
C VAL A 528 -35.36 -46.70 0.48
N CYS A 529 -34.52 -46.73 1.53
CA CYS A 529 -34.15 -47.94 2.29
C CYS A 529 -34.15 -47.66 3.80
N THR A 530 -34.27 -48.71 4.61
CA THR A 530 -34.07 -48.68 6.07
C THR A 530 -32.59 -48.65 6.44
N THR A 531 -32.25 -48.27 7.67
CA THR A 531 -30.87 -48.22 8.18
C THR A 531 -30.18 -49.57 8.09
N LYS A 532 -30.92 -50.67 8.33
CA LYS A 532 -30.38 -52.03 8.20
C LYS A 532 -30.02 -52.35 6.74
N GLU A 533 -30.92 -52.05 5.81
CA GLU A 533 -30.67 -52.26 4.37
C GLU A 533 -29.51 -51.39 3.88
N MET A 534 -29.43 -50.14 4.34
CA MET A 534 -28.32 -49.24 4.02
C MET A 534 -27.00 -49.75 4.58
N LEU A 535 -26.97 -50.29 5.81
CA LEU A 535 -25.78 -50.90 6.37
C LEU A 535 -25.31 -52.08 5.51
N GLU A 536 -26.23 -52.94 5.07
CA GLU A 536 -25.91 -54.03 4.12
C GLU A 536 -25.45 -53.51 2.76
N ALA A 537 -26.00 -52.38 2.29
CA ALA A 537 -25.63 -51.75 1.03
C ALA A 537 -24.19 -51.23 1.02
N VAL A 538 -23.78 -50.56 2.10
CA VAL A 538 -22.47 -49.88 2.20
C VAL A 538 -21.37 -50.75 2.77
N ASN A 539 -21.71 -51.86 3.44
CA ASN A 539 -20.73 -52.76 4.03
C ASN A 539 -19.81 -53.37 2.95
N GLY A 540 -18.50 -53.26 3.17
CA GLY A 540 -17.47 -53.65 2.21
C GLY A 540 -17.11 -52.58 1.17
N SER A 541 -17.70 -51.37 1.23
CA SER A 541 -17.22 -50.24 0.42
C SER A 541 -15.87 -49.70 0.91
N ILE A 542 -15.10 -49.10 0.01
CA ILE A 542 -13.81 -48.47 0.30
C ILE A 542 -13.97 -46.96 0.11
N SER A 543 -13.45 -46.17 1.03
CA SER A 543 -13.40 -44.71 0.89
C SER A 543 -11.96 -44.23 0.91
N ILE A 544 -11.62 -43.31 0.02
CA ILE A 544 -10.32 -42.65 -0.04
C ILE A 544 -10.53 -41.18 0.34
N ASN A 545 -9.66 -40.65 1.19
CA ASN A 545 -9.71 -39.25 1.61
C ASN A 545 -8.29 -38.72 1.86
N HIS A 546 -8.13 -37.41 1.81
CA HIS A 546 -6.90 -36.79 2.30
C HIS A 546 -6.79 -36.92 3.82
N ALA A 547 -5.56 -37.11 4.31
CA ALA A 547 -5.31 -37.03 5.74
C ALA A 547 -5.58 -35.60 6.23
N MET A 548 -6.50 -35.44 7.17
CA MET A 548 -6.85 -34.12 7.73
C MET A 548 -5.79 -33.62 8.71
N TYR A 549 -5.15 -34.53 9.43
CA TYR A 549 -4.20 -34.26 10.50
C TYR A 549 -2.99 -35.19 10.38
N ASP A 550 -1.83 -34.72 10.85
CA ASP A 550 -0.70 -35.59 11.20
C ASP A 550 -0.93 -36.23 12.58
N ARG A 551 0.05 -37.00 13.06
CA ARG A 551 0.06 -37.58 14.40
C ARG A 551 0.02 -36.50 15.47
N ASP A 552 -0.61 -36.84 16.58
CA ASP A 552 -0.95 -35.93 17.67
C ASP A 552 0.28 -35.25 18.33
N ASP A 553 1.45 -35.87 18.25
CA ASP A 553 2.74 -35.40 18.79
C ASP A 553 3.50 -34.45 17.85
N VAL A 554 3.13 -34.40 16.56
CA VAL A 554 3.80 -33.54 15.57
C VAL A 554 3.51 -32.07 15.85
N LYS A 555 4.55 -31.23 15.80
CA LYS A 555 4.44 -29.78 15.93
C LYS A 555 4.02 -29.14 14.61
N VAL A 556 3.06 -28.21 14.70
CA VAL A 556 2.54 -27.43 13.58
C VAL A 556 2.85 -25.93 13.76
N VAL A 557 2.61 -25.15 12.72
CA VAL A 557 2.73 -23.68 12.75
C VAL A 557 1.89 -23.07 13.90
N GLY A 558 2.42 -22.03 14.56
CA GLY A 558 1.90 -21.54 15.84
C GLY A 558 2.50 -22.22 17.08
N ASN A 559 3.58 -23.00 16.91
CA ASN A 559 4.36 -23.64 17.97
C ASN A 559 3.52 -24.48 18.95
N MET A 560 2.62 -25.30 18.39
CA MET A 560 1.80 -26.24 19.14
C MET A 560 1.79 -27.62 18.49
N THR A 561 1.48 -28.66 19.25
CA THR A 561 1.27 -30.00 18.68
C THR A 561 -0.12 -30.14 18.08
N VAL A 562 -0.32 -31.09 17.17
CA VAL A 562 -1.64 -31.40 16.59
C VAL A 562 -2.68 -31.66 17.69
N ALA A 563 -2.34 -32.42 18.74
CA ALA A 563 -3.25 -32.66 19.86
C ALA A 563 -3.67 -31.38 20.58
N LYS A 564 -2.73 -30.44 20.79
CA LYS A 564 -3.01 -29.15 21.43
C LYS A 564 -3.87 -28.26 20.51
N TRP A 565 -3.58 -28.26 19.22
CA TRP A 565 -4.36 -27.52 18.22
C TRP A 565 -5.82 -27.99 18.19
N LYS A 566 -6.07 -29.31 18.17
CA LYS A 566 -7.43 -29.88 18.19
C LYS A 566 -8.22 -29.42 19.42
N LYS A 567 -7.59 -29.46 20.61
CA LYS A 567 -8.21 -28.99 21.87
C LYS A 567 -8.54 -27.50 21.83
N GLU A 568 -7.66 -26.69 21.26
CA GLU A 568 -7.85 -25.24 21.17
C GLU A 568 -8.96 -24.86 20.17
N LEU A 569 -9.01 -25.55 19.03
CA LEU A 569 -10.11 -25.43 18.08
C LEU A 569 -11.45 -25.79 18.73
N GLU A 570 -11.53 -26.92 19.44
CA GLU A 570 -12.74 -27.33 20.16
C GLU A 570 -13.18 -26.29 21.20
N ARG A 571 -12.22 -25.68 21.90
CA ARG A 571 -12.47 -24.61 22.86
C ARG A 571 -13.08 -23.39 22.18
N HIS A 572 -12.53 -22.97 21.03
CA HIS A 572 -13.04 -21.83 20.27
C HIS A 572 -14.39 -22.10 19.58
N LEU A 573 -14.65 -23.35 19.18
CA LEU A 573 -15.92 -23.76 18.57
C LEU A 573 -17.12 -23.68 19.53
N GLY A 574 -16.90 -23.87 20.85
CA GLY A 574 -17.95 -23.75 21.86
C GLY A 574 -19.14 -24.67 21.57
N GLN A 575 -20.32 -24.08 21.33
CA GLN A 575 -21.55 -24.81 20.99
C GLN A 575 -21.50 -25.54 19.63
N HIS A 576 -20.52 -25.23 18.78
CA HIS A 576 -20.35 -25.81 17.44
C HIS A 576 -19.32 -26.93 17.38
N LYS A 577 -18.94 -27.54 18.51
CA LYS A 577 -17.94 -28.62 18.59
C LYS A 577 -18.16 -29.79 17.64
N ARG A 578 -19.42 -30.12 17.29
CA ARG A 578 -19.73 -31.18 16.30
C ARG A 578 -19.20 -30.91 14.89
N TYR A 579 -18.75 -29.68 14.60
CA TYR A 579 -18.20 -29.28 13.30
C TYR A 579 -16.66 -29.27 13.29
N LYS A 580 -16.02 -29.81 14.34
CA LYS A 580 -14.55 -29.87 14.44
C LYS A 580 -13.92 -30.79 13.40
N ASP A 581 -14.63 -31.83 12.99
CA ASP A 581 -14.14 -32.89 12.08
C ASP A 581 -14.35 -32.54 10.60
N ASN A 582 -14.66 -31.28 10.30
CA ASN A 582 -14.72 -30.81 8.93
C ASN A 582 -13.30 -30.71 8.35
N PRO A 583 -12.98 -31.41 7.23
CA PRO A 583 -11.64 -31.45 6.67
C PRO A 583 -11.09 -30.09 6.24
N HIS A 584 -11.96 -29.13 5.89
CA HIS A 584 -11.53 -27.82 5.42
C HIS A 584 -10.96 -26.93 6.52
N VAL A 585 -11.19 -27.28 7.79
CA VAL A 585 -10.77 -26.48 8.94
C VAL A 585 -9.25 -26.38 9.03
N THR A 586 -8.53 -27.47 8.79
CA THR A 586 -7.06 -27.49 8.83
C THR A 586 -6.46 -26.73 7.65
N TYR A 587 -6.97 -26.96 6.45
CA TYR A 587 -6.50 -26.25 5.26
C TYR A 587 -6.74 -24.73 5.34
N ALA A 588 -7.82 -24.28 5.99
CA ALA A 588 -8.09 -22.86 6.20
C ALA A 588 -7.13 -22.23 7.22
N TYR A 589 -6.81 -22.94 8.31
CA TYR A 589 -5.79 -22.53 9.27
C TYR A 589 -4.44 -22.30 8.58
N ASP A 590 -3.99 -23.27 7.76
CA ASP A 590 -2.73 -23.18 7.05
C ASP A 590 -2.73 -22.08 5.98
N ALA A 591 -3.86 -21.86 5.29
CA ALA A 591 -3.99 -20.81 4.29
C ALA A 591 -3.77 -19.41 4.89
N VAL A 592 -4.26 -19.16 6.10
CA VAL A 592 -4.01 -17.90 6.82
C VAL A 592 -2.55 -17.76 7.22
N TRP A 593 -1.87 -18.84 7.60
CA TRP A 593 -0.42 -18.83 7.85
C TRP A 593 0.40 -18.54 6.61
N VAL A 594 0.01 -19.08 5.45
CA VAL A 594 0.62 -18.76 4.16
C VAL A 594 0.48 -17.26 3.86
N TYR A 595 -0.72 -16.70 4.02
CA TYR A 595 -0.92 -15.24 3.90
C TYR A 595 -0.05 -14.45 4.86
N GLY A 596 -0.03 -14.79 6.15
CA GLY A 596 0.75 -14.07 7.15
C GLY A 596 2.24 -14.04 6.85
N LYS A 597 2.81 -15.18 6.44
CA LYS A 597 4.24 -15.28 6.06
C LYS A 597 4.55 -14.56 4.76
N ALA A 598 3.68 -14.65 3.77
CA ALA A 598 3.85 -13.93 2.49
C ALA A 598 3.81 -12.41 2.70
N LEU A 599 2.83 -11.92 3.47
CA LEU A 599 2.70 -10.51 3.82
C LEU A 599 3.88 -9.99 4.62
N ASP A 600 4.39 -10.77 5.59
CA ASP A 600 5.58 -10.39 6.34
C ASP A 600 6.81 -10.25 5.42
N SER A 601 7.01 -11.19 4.49
CA SER A 601 8.10 -11.11 3.51
C SER A 601 7.97 -9.93 2.56
N LEU A 602 6.75 -9.63 2.10
CA LEU A 602 6.48 -8.51 1.18
C LEU A 602 6.67 -7.16 1.89
N LEU A 603 6.05 -6.97 3.04
CA LEU A 603 6.03 -5.70 3.76
C LEU A 603 7.37 -5.38 4.43
N SER A 604 8.16 -6.40 4.79
CA SER A 604 9.53 -6.19 5.27
C SER A 604 10.47 -5.68 4.17
N LYS A 605 10.25 -6.08 2.91
CA LYS A 605 11.04 -5.62 1.75
C LYS A 605 10.54 -4.30 1.18
N SER A 606 9.22 -4.08 1.19
CA SER A 606 8.62 -2.91 0.54
C SER A 606 7.37 -2.44 1.31
N PRO A 607 7.54 -1.66 2.40
CA PRO A 607 6.43 -1.15 3.19
C PRO A 607 5.42 -0.30 2.40
N ALA A 608 5.87 0.36 1.33
CA ALA A 608 5.04 1.22 0.47
C ALA A 608 3.91 0.46 -0.25
N VAL A 609 4.05 -0.85 -0.43
CA VAL A 609 3.08 -1.74 -1.07
C VAL A 609 1.74 -1.78 -0.32
N LEU A 610 1.73 -1.41 0.97
CA LEU A 610 0.49 -1.28 1.76
C LEU A 610 -0.53 -0.30 1.15
N GLY A 611 -0.07 0.68 0.36
CA GLY A 611 -0.94 1.63 -0.32
C GLY A 611 -1.92 0.96 -1.28
N ASP A 612 -1.47 -0.12 -1.94
CA ASP A 612 -2.25 -0.93 -2.87
C ASP A 612 -1.68 -2.36 -2.95
N LEU A 613 -2.20 -3.25 -2.11
CA LEU A 613 -1.81 -4.67 -2.08
C LEU A 613 -2.36 -5.47 -3.27
N THR A 614 -3.32 -4.91 -4.00
CA THR A 614 -4.04 -5.53 -5.12
C THR A 614 -3.58 -5.00 -6.47
N ASN A 615 -2.38 -4.44 -6.54
CA ASN A 615 -1.74 -4.05 -7.79
C ASN A 615 -1.05 -5.27 -8.41
N LYS A 616 -1.01 -5.33 -9.75
CA LYS A 616 -0.38 -6.40 -10.54
C LYS A 616 1.06 -6.79 -10.17
N GLU A 617 1.92 -5.82 -9.86
CA GLU A 617 3.31 -6.07 -9.43
C GLU A 617 3.37 -6.61 -8.01
N ASN A 618 2.51 -6.12 -7.12
CA ASN A 618 2.47 -6.52 -5.71
C ASN A 618 1.82 -7.90 -5.52
N ALA A 619 0.89 -8.26 -6.39
CA ALA A 619 0.19 -9.54 -6.40
C ALA A 619 0.99 -10.68 -7.06
N LYS A 620 1.96 -10.35 -7.92
CA LYS A 620 2.90 -11.29 -8.52
C LYS A 620 4.02 -11.64 -7.56
#